data_AF-A0A0D3IJ22-F1
#
_entry.id   AF-A0A0D3IJ22-F1
#
_cell.length_a   1.000
_cell.length_b   1.000
_cell.length_c   1.000
_cell.angle_alpha   90.00
_cell.angle_beta   90.00
_cell.angle_gamma   90.00
#
_symmetry.space_group_name_H-M   'P 1'
#
loop_
_entity.id
_entity.type
_entity.pdbx_description
1 polymer ?
#
loop_
_entity_poly.entity_id
_entity_poly.type
_entity_poly.pdbx_seq_one_letter_code
_entity_poly.pdbx_strand_id
1 'polypeptide(L)'
;MERMEQLVGHALARVDELEKATNELDTKQNAMTQLMDAKQAATAELVNAKQAATAELVNAKQNASAELMQALLTQVHELRTDNQSLRARLDALERQPKHSGSSGSARPATLAEIVERRDALREIKQAGIDCRLARATGYSCAEARQAGYPLLEAKAAGWSSDELRMAGYISSMGMSSREFFDRYQAGTTNFSGLDFSGEDFSRMVIDKACTFAGCDLTDATFDHATLCGIDFASSQMARVDMSHARVQRCDFASTDLSNVDLSHAALHDCTFPNSSLHTARWASAKITGGAKTSKPFKALGFACSEARSLGLLEGLRQAGYSSVQAKQAGYSCAEAKQAGYSLAEMKQAGYSLAEMKQAGYSCAEAKQAGYSCAEAKQAGYLPHECSDAGFTFSEGKQSGYRHNEYCWTQGASQGYSKLEYNRQYGEQHNRW
;
A
#
# COMPACT_ATOMS: atom_id res chain seq x y z
N MET A 1 53.99 40.13 -44.97
CA MET A 1 54.50 38.82 -44.48
C MET A 1 53.97 38.52 -43.09
N GLU A 2 54.20 39.37 -42.08
CA GLU A 2 53.74 39.15 -40.69
C GLU A 2 52.26 38.75 -40.54
N ARG A 3 51.35 39.42 -41.27
CA ARG A 3 49.91 39.08 -41.21
C ARG A 3 49.59 37.69 -41.78
N MET A 4 50.36 37.22 -42.76
CA MET A 4 50.24 35.86 -43.27
C MET A 4 50.84 34.85 -42.28
N GLU A 5 51.95 35.17 -41.62
CA GLU A 5 52.54 34.30 -40.59
C GLU A 5 51.61 34.12 -39.38
N GLN A 6 50.94 35.19 -38.93
CA GLN A 6 49.93 35.08 -37.86
C GLN A 6 48.73 34.22 -38.27
N LEU A 7 48.25 34.37 -39.51
CA LEU A 7 47.14 33.55 -40.02
C LEU A 7 47.53 32.08 -40.14
N VAL A 8 48.75 31.78 -40.61
CA VAL A 8 49.29 30.43 -40.67
C VAL A 8 49.46 29.85 -39.27
N GLY A 9 49.97 30.62 -38.30
CA GLY A 9 50.09 30.19 -36.91
C GLY A 9 48.75 29.85 -36.26
N HIS A 10 47.71 30.68 -36.48
CA HIS A 10 46.36 30.36 -36.02
C HIS A 10 45.77 29.14 -36.73
N ALA A 11 46.02 28.97 -38.03
CA ALA A 11 45.56 27.81 -38.77
C ALA A 11 46.20 26.51 -38.25
N LEU A 12 47.50 26.52 -37.95
CA LEU A 12 48.20 25.38 -37.38
C LEU A 12 47.69 25.03 -35.98
N ALA A 13 47.51 26.03 -35.10
CA ALA A 13 46.93 25.79 -33.77
C ALA A 13 45.50 25.21 -33.84
N ARG A 14 44.70 25.65 -34.82
CA ARG A 14 43.36 25.11 -35.09
C ARG A 14 43.42 23.66 -35.58
N VAL A 15 44.42 23.29 -36.38
CA VAL A 15 44.64 21.91 -36.83
C VAL A 15 45.01 21.02 -35.65
N ASP A 16 45.92 21.45 -34.77
CA ASP A 16 46.29 20.69 -33.57
C ASP A 16 45.08 20.46 -32.63
N GLU A 17 44.23 21.47 -32.45
CA GLU A 17 42.98 21.35 -31.69
C GLU A 17 42.02 20.33 -32.32
N LEU A 18 41.90 20.33 -33.65
CA LEU A 18 41.03 19.40 -34.38
C LEU A 18 41.57 17.96 -34.34
N GLU A 19 42.89 17.77 -34.44
CA GLU A 19 43.52 16.46 -34.29
C GLU A 19 43.28 15.90 -32.88
N LYS A 20 43.44 16.72 -31.85
CA LYS A 20 43.14 16.32 -30.47
C LYS A 20 41.67 15.95 -30.29
N ALA A 21 40.75 16.75 -30.82
CA ALA A 21 39.32 16.47 -30.77
C ALA A 21 38.94 15.18 -31.52
N THR A 22 39.62 14.89 -32.64
CA THR A 22 39.41 13.66 -33.43
C THR A 22 39.87 12.43 -32.64
N ASN A 23 41.05 12.49 -32.02
CA ASN A 23 41.55 11.41 -31.16
C ASN A 23 40.64 11.16 -29.94
N GLU A 24 40.09 12.22 -29.34
CA GLU A 24 39.09 12.11 -28.27
C GLU A 24 37.77 11.51 -28.76
N LEU A 25 37.40 11.72 -30.03
CA LEU A 25 36.22 11.11 -30.62
C LEU A 25 36.44 9.61 -30.88
N ASP A 26 37.59 9.23 -31.45
CA ASP A 26 37.94 7.85 -31.74
C ASP A 26 38.01 7.00 -30.46
N THR A 27 38.59 7.56 -29.39
CA THR A 27 38.62 6.89 -28.08
C THR A 27 37.22 6.68 -27.51
N LYS A 28 36.33 7.67 -27.60
CA LYS A 28 34.93 7.53 -27.19
C LYS A 28 34.18 6.53 -28.04
N GLN A 29 34.42 6.48 -29.35
CA GLN A 29 33.78 5.54 -30.27
C GLN A 29 34.21 4.11 -29.97
N ASN A 30 35.50 3.88 -29.70
CA ASN A 30 36.00 2.57 -29.26
C ASN A 30 35.40 2.13 -27.91
N ALA A 31 35.31 3.04 -26.94
CA ALA A 31 34.67 2.76 -25.66
C ALA A 31 33.17 2.43 -25.82
N MET A 32 32.47 3.12 -26.74
CA MET A 32 31.07 2.85 -27.02
C MET A 32 30.85 1.48 -27.67
N THR A 33 31.74 1.07 -28.58
CA THR A 33 31.71 -0.28 -29.17
C THR A 33 31.92 -1.36 -28.11
N GLN A 34 32.92 -1.21 -27.24
CA GLN A 34 33.17 -2.14 -26.13
C GLN A 34 31.95 -2.26 -25.19
N LEU A 35 31.28 -1.14 -24.92
CA LEU A 35 30.08 -1.13 -24.08
C LEU A 35 28.91 -1.83 -24.78
N MET A 36 28.74 -1.67 -26.10
CA MET A 36 27.75 -2.42 -26.87
C MET A 36 28.02 -3.93 -26.83
N ASP A 37 29.26 -4.35 -27.04
CA ASP A 37 29.64 -5.76 -27.03
C ASP A 37 29.42 -6.39 -25.65
N ALA A 38 29.82 -5.69 -24.58
CA ALA A 38 29.58 -6.13 -23.20
C ALA A 38 28.08 -6.22 -22.89
N LYS A 39 27.27 -5.26 -23.38
CA LYS A 39 25.82 -5.30 -23.24
C LYS A 39 25.22 -6.50 -23.97
N GLN A 40 25.68 -6.80 -25.19
CA GLN A 40 25.22 -7.97 -25.96
C GLN A 40 25.56 -9.28 -25.24
N ALA A 41 26.78 -9.42 -24.73
CA ALA A 41 27.19 -10.59 -23.95
C ALA A 41 26.33 -10.79 -22.70
N ALA A 42 26.12 -9.73 -21.90
CA ALA A 42 25.27 -9.78 -20.71
C ALA A 42 23.81 -10.13 -21.05
N THR A 43 23.29 -9.63 -22.17
CA THR A 43 21.94 -10.02 -22.62
C THR A 43 21.85 -11.48 -23.03
N ALA A 44 22.88 -12.03 -23.69
CA ALA A 44 22.92 -13.45 -24.06
C ALA A 44 22.97 -14.36 -22.83
N GLU A 45 23.77 -14.01 -21.82
CA GLU A 45 23.83 -14.74 -20.55
C GLU A 45 22.48 -14.75 -19.82
N LEU A 46 21.81 -13.59 -19.74
CA LEU A 46 20.49 -13.48 -19.12
C LEU A 46 19.44 -14.32 -19.86
N VAL A 47 19.47 -14.33 -21.20
CA VAL A 47 18.55 -15.15 -22.01
C VAL A 47 18.79 -16.64 -21.74
N ASN A 48 20.05 -17.09 -21.70
CA ASN A 48 20.39 -18.47 -21.43
C ASN A 48 19.98 -18.89 -20.00
N ALA A 49 20.25 -18.04 -19.01
CA ALA A 49 19.83 -18.28 -17.62
C ALA A 49 18.30 -18.37 -17.50
N LYS A 50 17.57 -17.50 -18.19
CA LYS A 50 16.11 -17.54 -18.23
C LYS A 50 15.60 -18.81 -18.88
N GLN A 51 16.19 -19.26 -19.98
CA GLN A 51 15.83 -20.50 -20.65
C GLN A 51 16.05 -21.72 -19.74
N ALA A 52 17.19 -21.79 -19.05
CA ALA A 52 17.49 -22.84 -18.08
C ALA A 52 16.46 -22.88 -16.94
N ALA A 53 16.19 -21.72 -16.30
CA ALA A 53 15.21 -21.63 -15.22
C ALA A 53 13.79 -22.02 -15.69
N THR A 54 13.39 -21.65 -16.91
CA THR A 54 12.09 -22.06 -17.46
C THR A 54 12.02 -23.57 -17.71
N ALA A 55 13.11 -24.20 -18.17
CA ALA A 55 13.15 -25.64 -18.39
C ALA A 55 13.04 -26.41 -17.06
N GLU A 56 13.74 -25.95 -16.01
CA GLU A 56 13.63 -26.51 -14.66
C GLU A 56 12.21 -26.40 -14.11
N LEU A 57 11.57 -25.23 -14.24
CA LEU A 57 10.20 -25.03 -13.79
C LEU A 57 9.20 -25.93 -14.54
N VAL A 58 9.37 -26.09 -15.85
CA VAL A 58 8.51 -26.97 -16.66
C VAL A 58 8.66 -28.42 -16.21
N ASN A 59 9.88 -28.91 -16.02
CA ASN A 59 10.14 -30.27 -15.54
C ASN A 59 9.57 -30.48 -14.13
N ALA A 60 9.75 -29.53 -13.21
CA ALA A 60 9.19 -29.60 -11.87
C ALA A 60 7.65 -29.67 -11.89
N LYS A 61 6.99 -28.88 -12.75
CA LYS A 61 5.54 -28.93 -12.93
C LYS A 61 5.06 -30.25 -13.52
N GLN A 62 5.78 -30.81 -14.49
CA GLN A 62 5.46 -32.11 -15.08
C GLN A 62 5.56 -33.23 -14.06
N ASN A 63 6.63 -33.24 -13.25
CA ASN A 63 6.82 -34.23 -12.19
C ASN A 63 5.73 -34.12 -11.12
N ALA A 64 5.45 -32.91 -10.62
CA ALA A 64 4.39 -32.70 -9.63
C ALA A 64 2.99 -33.11 -10.16
N SER A 65 2.71 -32.84 -11.44
CA SER A 65 1.48 -33.26 -12.10
C SER A 65 1.38 -34.79 -12.20
N ALA A 66 2.49 -35.47 -12.52
CA ALA A 66 2.54 -36.92 -12.57
C ALA A 66 2.33 -37.55 -11.19
N GLU A 67 2.96 -37.01 -10.14
CA GLU A 67 2.76 -37.45 -8.76
C GLU A 67 1.31 -37.28 -8.30
N LEU A 68 0.70 -36.13 -8.59
CA LEU A 68 -0.71 -35.88 -8.27
C LEU A 68 -1.64 -36.85 -9.00
N MET A 69 -1.37 -37.12 -10.28
CA MET A 69 -2.15 -38.06 -11.08
C MET A 69 -2.03 -39.49 -10.52
N GLN A 70 -0.84 -39.90 -10.09
CA GLN A 70 -0.62 -41.21 -9.50
C GLN A 70 -1.30 -41.34 -8.13
N ALA A 71 -1.26 -40.30 -7.30
CA ALA A 71 -1.99 -40.26 -6.03
C ALA A 71 -3.51 -40.36 -6.24
N LEU A 72 -4.04 -39.65 -7.23
CA LEU A 72 -5.46 -39.70 -7.58
C LEU A 72 -5.87 -41.10 -8.07
N LEU A 73 -5.04 -41.75 -8.88
CA LEU A 73 -5.30 -43.12 -9.33
C LEU A 73 -5.34 -44.11 -8.16
N THR A 74 -4.42 -43.97 -7.19
CA THR A 74 -4.44 -44.79 -5.96
C THR A 74 -5.73 -44.57 -5.17
N GLN A 75 -6.13 -43.31 -4.97
CA GLN A 75 -7.35 -42.99 -4.23
C GLN A 75 -8.62 -43.51 -4.93
N VAL A 76 -8.68 -43.44 -6.26
CA VAL A 76 -9.78 -44.03 -7.05
C VAL A 76 -9.81 -45.54 -6.89
N HIS A 77 -8.64 -46.20 -6.81
CA HIS A 77 -8.56 -47.64 -6.58
C HIS A 77 -9.06 -48.04 -5.18
N GLU A 78 -8.69 -47.30 -4.15
CA GLU A 78 -9.18 -47.48 -2.77
C GLU A 78 -10.70 -47.32 -2.71
N LEU A 79 -11.25 -46.23 -3.27
CA LEU A 79 -12.69 -45.98 -3.31
C LEU A 79 -13.47 -47.07 -4.06
N ARG A 80 -12.88 -47.66 -5.10
CA ARG A 80 -13.49 -48.79 -5.81
C ARG A 80 -13.53 -50.04 -4.92
N THR A 81 -12.46 -50.30 -4.18
CA THR A 81 -12.37 -51.42 -3.24
C THR A 81 -13.39 -51.26 -2.10
N ASP A 82 -13.51 -50.06 -1.55
CA ASP A 82 -14.50 -49.74 -0.52
C ASP A 82 -15.93 -49.89 -1.03
N ASN A 83 -16.21 -49.42 -2.26
CA ASN A 83 -17.52 -49.62 -2.89
C ASN A 83 -17.85 -51.10 -3.10
N GLN A 84 -16.88 -51.92 -3.46
CA GLN A 84 -17.08 -53.38 -3.58
C GLN A 84 -17.39 -54.01 -2.22
N SER A 85 -16.69 -53.60 -1.17
CA SER A 85 -16.94 -54.04 0.22
C SER A 85 -18.34 -53.63 0.69
N LEU A 86 -18.75 -52.39 0.45
CA LEU A 86 -20.09 -51.89 0.80
C LEU A 86 -21.19 -52.64 0.05
N ARG A 87 -21.00 -52.92 -1.25
CA ARG A 87 -21.94 -53.74 -2.04
C ARG A 87 -22.06 -55.14 -1.47
N ALA A 88 -20.96 -55.79 -1.11
CA ALA A 88 -20.99 -57.11 -0.48
C ALA A 88 -21.72 -57.11 0.87
N ARG A 89 -21.58 -56.04 1.66
CA ARG A 89 -22.32 -55.85 2.92
C ARG A 89 -23.81 -55.61 2.69
N LEU A 90 -24.17 -54.86 1.65
CA LEU A 90 -25.55 -54.62 1.26
C LEU A 90 -26.22 -55.93 0.83
N ASP A 91 -25.57 -56.72 -0.03
CA ASP A 91 -26.05 -58.05 -0.44
C ASP A 91 -26.22 -58.99 0.76
N ALA A 92 -25.34 -58.91 1.75
CA ALA A 92 -25.45 -59.70 2.98
C ALA A 92 -26.64 -59.27 3.86
N LEU A 93 -26.95 -57.96 3.91
CA LEU A 93 -28.11 -57.41 4.62
C LEU A 93 -29.42 -57.73 3.91
N GLU A 94 -29.47 -57.66 2.58
CA GLU A 94 -30.65 -58.01 1.79
C GLU A 94 -31.02 -59.50 1.89
N ARG A 95 -30.05 -60.36 2.19
CA ARG A 95 -30.25 -61.80 2.46
C ARG A 95 -30.73 -62.10 3.88
N GLN A 96 -30.78 -61.13 4.78
CA GLN A 96 -31.38 -61.34 6.10
C GLN A 96 -32.91 -61.35 6.01
N PRO A 97 -33.61 -62.27 6.72
CA PRO A 97 -35.06 -62.30 6.71
C PRO A 97 -35.62 -60.99 7.27
N LYS A 98 -36.41 -60.27 6.47
CA LYS A 98 -37.06 -59.02 6.86
C LYS A 98 -38.01 -59.27 8.04
N HIS A 99 -37.60 -58.89 9.24
CA HIS A 99 -38.55 -58.70 10.34
C HIS A 99 -39.47 -57.54 9.98
N SER A 100 -40.73 -57.87 9.72
CA SER A 100 -41.81 -56.92 9.56
C SER A 100 -42.00 -56.12 10.85
N GLY A 101 -41.95 -54.80 10.77
CA GLY A 101 -42.61 -53.93 11.74
C GLY A 101 -41.85 -52.68 12.15
N SER A 102 -42.58 -51.58 12.11
CA SER A 102 -42.37 -50.32 12.84
C SER A 102 -41.65 -49.19 12.10
N SER A 103 -42.51 -48.26 11.67
CA SER A 103 -42.27 -46.85 11.44
C SER A 103 -41.30 -46.22 12.44
N GLY A 104 -40.42 -45.37 11.93
CA GLY A 104 -39.44 -44.60 12.68
C GLY A 104 -40.09 -43.65 13.70
N SER A 105 -39.87 -43.97 14.97
CA SER A 105 -39.70 -43.00 16.04
C SER A 105 -38.24 -43.13 16.46
N ALA A 106 -37.40 -42.18 16.05
CA ALA A 106 -36.04 -42.11 16.55
C ALA A 106 -36.15 -41.77 18.05
N ARG A 107 -35.75 -42.72 18.91
CA ARG A 107 -35.64 -42.47 20.35
C ARG A 107 -34.80 -41.19 20.55
N PRO A 108 -35.24 -40.24 21.38
CA PRO A 108 -34.42 -39.08 21.71
C PRO A 108 -33.08 -39.53 22.29
N ALA A 109 -31.99 -38.95 21.77
CA ALA A 109 -30.64 -39.27 22.20
C ALA A 109 -30.48 -39.08 23.72
N THR A 110 -29.75 -39.97 24.36
CA THR A 110 -29.47 -39.87 25.79
C THR A 110 -28.48 -38.76 26.08
N LEU A 111 -28.49 -38.23 27.31
CA LEU A 111 -27.54 -37.19 27.72
C LEU A 111 -26.08 -37.62 27.53
N ALA A 112 -25.77 -38.90 27.75
CA ALA A 112 -24.43 -39.45 27.54
C ALA A 112 -24.01 -39.39 26.07
N GLU A 113 -24.87 -39.83 25.15
CA GLU A 113 -24.62 -39.78 23.70
C GLU A 113 -24.45 -38.33 23.20
N ILE A 114 -25.21 -37.37 23.74
CA ILE A 114 -25.09 -35.95 23.41
C ILE A 114 -23.74 -35.39 23.87
N VAL A 115 -23.30 -35.75 25.09
CA VAL A 115 -22.01 -35.30 25.64
C VAL A 115 -20.85 -35.90 24.84
N GLU A 116 -20.89 -37.20 24.55
CA GLU A 116 -19.87 -37.90 23.76
C GLU A 116 -19.75 -37.31 22.35
N ARG A 117 -20.91 -37.06 21.71
CA ARG A 117 -20.98 -36.39 20.39
C ARG A 117 -20.37 -34.99 20.42
N ARG A 118 -20.67 -34.19 21.45
CA ARG A 118 -20.09 -32.84 21.61
C ARG A 118 -18.58 -32.90 21.84
N ASP A 119 -18.11 -33.82 22.67
CA ASP A 119 -16.70 -33.91 23.04
C ASP A 119 -15.86 -34.42 21.85
N ALA A 120 -16.38 -35.38 21.07
CA ALA A 120 -15.79 -35.77 19.79
C ALA A 120 -15.65 -34.60 18.81
N LEU A 121 -16.67 -33.74 18.69
CA LEU A 121 -16.59 -32.56 17.82
C LEU A 121 -15.55 -31.53 18.32
N ARG A 122 -15.37 -31.40 19.64
CA ARG A 122 -14.33 -30.55 20.21
C ARG A 122 -12.93 -31.11 19.94
N GLU A 123 -12.74 -32.42 20.00
CA GLU A 123 -11.47 -33.07 19.65
C GLU A 123 -11.14 -32.87 18.17
N ILE A 124 -12.13 -33.05 17.28
CA ILE A 124 -11.98 -32.79 15.83
C ILE A 124 -11.52 -31.34 15.60
N LYS A 125 -12.13 -30.38 16.30
CA LYS A 125 -11.72 -28.97 16.22
C LYS A 125 -10.31 -28.73 16.76
N GLN A 126 -9.95 -29.34 17.89
CA GLN A 126 -8.60 -29.23 18.47
C GLN A 126 -7.52 -29.81 17.55
N ALA A 127 -7.88 -30.82 16.74
CA ALA A 127 -7.02 -31.34 15.68
C ALA A 127 -6.89 -30.41 14.46
N GLY A 128 -7.56 -29.25 14.45
CA GLY A 128 -7.50 -28.25 13.38
C GLY A 128 -8.36 -28.57 12.16
N ILE A 129 -9.35 -29.45 12.31
CA ILE A 129 -10.23 -29.86 11.21
C ILE A 129 -11.42 -28.89 11.11
N ASP A 130 -11.66 -28.37 9.90
CA ASP A 130 -12.77 -27.46 9.56
C ASP A 130 -14.16 -28.14 9.75
N CYS A 131 -15.19 -27.32 9.98
CA CYS A 131 -16.53 -27.83 10.28
C CYS A 131 -17.35 -28.35 9.07
N ARG A 132 -16.81 -28.36 7.84
CA ARG A 132 -17.37 -29.09 6.68
C ARG A 132 -17.43 -30.57 6.97
N LEU A 133 -16.41 -31.14 7.62
CA LEU A 133 -16.43 -32.54 8.02
C LEU A 133 -17.55 -32.79 9.04
N ALA A 134 -17.72 -31.87 10.00
CA ALA A 134 -18.80 -31.93 10.97
C ALA A 134 -20.16 -31.93 10.27
N ARG A 135 -20.39 -31.04 9.30
CA ARG A 135 -21.61 -31.05 8.50
C ARG A 135 -21.79 -32.34 7.71
N ALA A 136 -20.75 -32.82 7.04
CA ALA A 136 -20.78 -34.04 6.23
C ALA A 136 -21.08 -35.29 7.08
N THR A 137 -20.67 -35.28 8.35
CA THR A 137 -20.93 -36.35 9.33
C THR A 137 -22.24 -36.16 10.11
N GLY A 138 -23.06 -35.17 9.72
CA GLY A 138 -24.41 -34.94 10.24
C GLY A 138 -24.47 -34.15 11.54
N TYR A 139 -23.41 -33.45 11.94
CA TYR A 139 -23.50 -32.48 13.03
C TYR A 139 -24.30 -31.25 12.60
N SER A 140 -25.12 -30.76 13.52
CA SER A 140 -25.88 -29.54 13.35
C SER A 140 -24.99 -28.30 13.49
N CYS A 141 -25.44 -27.21 12.88
CA CYS A 141 -24.82 -25.89 13.00
C CYS A 141 -24.71 -25.43 14.47
N ALA A 142 -25.70 -25.77 15.31
CA ALA A 142 -25.70 -25.46 16.74
C ALA A 142 -24.62 -26.23 17.53
N GLU A 143 -24.40 -27.51 17.21
CA GLU A 143 -23.32 -28.31 17.82
C GLU A 143 -21.95 -27.74 17.44
N ALA A 144 -21.76 -27.35 16.18
CA ALA A 144 -20.52 -26.70 15.72
C ALA A 144 -20.24 -25.39 16.48
N ARG A 145 -21.28 -24.57 16.72
CA ARG A 145 -21.16 -23.36 17.54
C ARG A 145 -20.75 -23.67 18.98
N GLN A 146 -21.31 -24.70 19.59
CA GLN A 146 -20.96 -25.12 20.95
C GLN A 146 -19.54 -25.73 21.08
N ALA A 147 -19.03 -26.32 20.00
CA ALA A 147 -17.61 -26.69 19.89
C ALA A 147 -16.71 -25.46 19.64
N GLY A 148 -17.30 -24.31 19.32
CA GLY A 148 -16.67 -23.01 19.19
C GLY A 148 -16.15 -22.71 17.78
N TYR A 149 -16.62 -23.41 16.76
CA TYR A 149 -16.30 -23.04 15.38
C TYR A 149 -16.78 -21.60 15.11
N PRO A 150 -16.00 -20.76 14.42
CA PRO A 150 -16.38 -19.40 14.11
C PRO A 150 -17.44 -19.35 13.00
N LEU A 151 -18.16 -18.23 12.91
CA LEU A 151 -19.19 -18.01 11.90
C LEU A 151 -18.67 -18.18 10.47
N LEU A 152 -17.45 -17.71 10.20
CA LEU A 152 -16.83 -17.80 8.88
C LEU A 152 -16.66 -19.26 8.42
N GLU A 153 -16.16 -20.13 9.30
CA GLU A 153 -16.07 -21.57 9.02
C GLU A 153 -17.45 -22.18 8.84
N ALA A 154 -18.43 -21.79 9.66
CA ALA A 154 -19.80 -22.28 9.57
C ALA A 154 -20.46 -21.93 8.23
N LYS A 155 -20.25 -20.72 7.72
CA LYS A 155 -20.68 -20.30 6.38
C LYS A 155 -19.94 -21.02 5.28
N ALA A 156 -18.62 -21.20 5.41
CA ALA A 156 -17.81 -21.96 4.46
C ALA A 156 -18.18 -23.45 4.42
N ALA A 157 -18.73 -23.99 5.51
CA ALA A 157 -19.32 -25.32 5.56
C ALA A 157 -20.67 -25.41 4.81
N GLY A 158 -21.28 -24.26 4.49
CA GLY A 158 -22.46 -24.12 3.65
C GLY A 158 -23.79 -24.30 4.38
N TRP A 159 -23.82 -24.21 5.71
CA TRP A 159 -25.10 -24.13 6.44
C TRP A 159 -25.89 -22.92 5.98
N SER A 160 -27.22 -23.06 5.89
CA SER A 160 -28.09 -21.98 5.41
C SER A 160 -28.14 -20.82 6.41
N SER A 161 -28.53 -19.63 5.94
CA SER A 161 -28.74 -18.48 6.82
C SER A 161 -29.77 -18.75 7.92
N ASP A 162 -30.79 -19.58 7.64
CA ASP A 162 -31.77 -20.00 8.65
C ASP A 162 -31.15 -20.91 9.71
N GLU A 163 -30.30 -21.86 9.30
CA GLU A 163 -29.58 -22.74 10.22
C GLU A 163 -28.61 -21.93 11.12
N LEU A 164 -27.90 -20.95 10.54
CA LEU A 164 -27.01 -20.06 11.26
C LEU A 164 -27.77 -19.18 12.26
N ARG A 165 -28.95 -18.68 11.87
CA ARG A 165 -29.83 -17.88 12.74
C ARG A 165 -30.38 -18.71 13.89
N MET A 166 -30.87 -19.92 13.62
CA MET A 166 -31.38 -20.83 14.64
C MET A 166 -30.28 -21.33 15.58
N ALA A 167 -29.06 -21.51 15.08
CA ALA A 167 -27.88 -21.77 15.90
C ALA A 167 -27.41 -20.55 16.72
N GLY A 168 -27.89 -19.34 16.37
CA GLY A 168 -27.56 -18.07 17.01
C GLY A 168 -26.20 -17.51 16.62
N TYR A 169 -25.66 -17.89 15.45
CA TYR A 169 -24.47 -17.24 14.89
C TYR A 169 -24.77 -15.82 14.40
N ILE A 170 -25.93 -15.64 13.77
CA ILE A 170 -26.43 -14.35 13.28
C ILE A 170 -27.75 -14.02 13.98
N SER A 171 -28.04 -12.74 14.11
CA SER A 171 -29.26 -12.22 14.71
C SER A 171 -30.50 -12.44 13.83
N SER A 172 -31.68 -12.16 14.39
CA SER A 172 -32.94 -12.17 13.63
C SER A 172 -33.00 -11.09 12.54
N MET A 173 -32.13 -10.09 12.61
CA MET A 173 -31.98 -9.02 11.62
C MET A 173 -30.94 -9.37 10.54
N GLY A 174 -30.48 -10.63 10.51
CA GLY A 174 -29.54 -11.14 9.52
C GLY A 174 -30.07 -11.03 8.10
N MET A 175 -29.27 -10.45 7.20
CA MET A 175 -29.55 -10.37 5.77
C MET A 175 -28.36 -10.95 4.98
N SER A 176 -28.66 -11.77 3.97
CA SER A 176 -27.61 -12.32 3.10
C SER A 176 -27.10 -11.28 2.09
N SER A 177 -25.86 -11.42 1.63
CA SER A 177 -25.28 -10.54 0.59
C SER A 177 -26.09 -10.59 -0.72
N ARG A 178 -26.69 -11.74 -1.04
CA ARG A 178 -27.60 -11.90 -2.18
C ARG A 178 -28.88 -11.08 -2.01
N GLU A 179 -29.53 -11.17 -0.86
CA GLU A 179 -30.74 -10.39 -0.58
C GLU A 179 -30.44 -8.88 -0.54
N PHE A 180 -29.30 -8.50 0.03
CA PHE A 180 -28.79 -7.13 -0.05
C PHE A 180 -28.67 -6.68 -1.49
N PHE A 181 -28.02 -7.47 -2.36
CA PHE A 181 -27.80 -7.11 -3.75
C PHE A 181 -29.11 -6.92 -4.51
N ASP A 182 -30.08 -7.82 -4.32
CA ASP A 182 -31.40 -7.72 -4.95
C ASP A 182 -32.12 -6.43 -4.53
N ARG A 183 -32.09 -6.09 -3.23
CA ARG A 183 -32.69 -4.86 -2.70
C ARG A 183 -31.95 -3.59 -3.15
N TYR A 184 -30.62 -3.65 -3.22
CA TYR A 184 -29.77 -2.57 -3.72
C TYR A 184 -30.02 -2.29 -5.21
N GLN A 185 -30.17 -3.35 -6.02
CA GLN A 185 -30.57 -3.22 -7.42
C GLN A 185 -31.97 -2.62 -7.57
N ALA A 186 -32.90 -3.02 -6.70
CA ALA A 186 -34.25 -2.45 -6.64
C ALA A 186 -34.28 -0.98 -6.16
N GLY A 187 -33.15 -0.41 -5.75
CA GLY A 187 -33.03 1.00 -5.38
C GLY A 187 -33.12 1.28 -3.88
N THR A 188 -33.10 0.25 -3.04
CA THR A 188 -33.01 0.42 -1.59
C THR A 188 -31.62 0.93 -1.22
N THR A 189 -31.55 2.00 -0.42
CA THR A 189 -30.28 2.63 0.01
C THR A 189 -30.09 2.64 1.52
N ASN A 190 -31.11 2.27 2.30
CA ASN A 190 -31.03 2.20 3.76
C ASN A 190 -30.99 0.75 4.23
N PHE A 191 -29.84 0.35 4.77
CA PHE A 191 -29.59 -0.97 5.34
C PHE A 191 -29.18 -0.87 6.81
N SER A 192 -29.42 0.27 7.46
CA SER A 192 -28.97 0.54 8.82
C SER A 192 -29.47 -0.47 9.86
N GLY A 193 -28.59 -0.80 10.81
CA GLY A 193 -28.88 -1.71 11.93
C GLY A 193 -29.08 -3.19 11.55
N LEU A 194 -28.78 -3.58 10.31
CA LEU A 194 -28.85 -4.97 9.88
C LEU A 194 -27.59 -5.75 10.26
N ASP A 195 -27.72 -7.06 10.31
CA ASP A 195 -26.63 -7.98 10.58
C ASP A 195 -26.18 -8.65 9.27
N PHE A 196 -24.95 -8.35 8.90
CA PHE A 196 -24.22 -8.85 7.74
C PHE A 196 -22.95 -9.58 8.19
N SER A 197 -22.89 -10.04 9.44
CA SER A 197 -21.71 -10.69 9.98
C SER A 197 -21.32 -11.92 9.14
N GLY A 198 -20.05 -11.99 8.74
CA GLY A 198 -19.52 -13.05 7.88
C GLY A 198 -20.08 -13.10 6.45
N GLU A 199 -20.82 -12.09 5.98
CA GLU A 199 -21.34 -12.06 4.60
C GLU A 199 -20.24 -11.71 3.60
N ASP A 200 -20.39 -12.22 2.38
CA ASP A 200 -19.44 -12.01 1.30
C ASP A 200 -19.95 -10.96 0.30
N PHE A 201 -19.31 -9.79 0.32
CA PHE A 201 -19.52 -8.65 -0.59
C PHE A 201 -18.34 -8.46 -1.56
N SER A 202 -17.49 -9.48 -1.71
CA SER A 202 -16.27 -9.37 -2.49
C SER A 202 -16.58 -9.10 -3.95
N ARG A 203 -15.79 -8.22 -4.57
CA ARG A 203 -15.92 -7.76 -5.96
C ARG A 203 -17.24 -7.03 -6.27
N MET A 204 -18.08 -6.77 -5.27
CA MET A 204 -19.30 -6.00 -5.49
C MET A 204 -18.98 -4.53 -5.81
N VAL A 205 -19.82 -3.93 -6.64
CA VAL A 205 -19.77 -2.51 -6.96
C VAL A 205 -20.96 -1.84 -6.29
N ILE A 206 -20.67 -1.08 -5.24
CA ILE A 206 -21.63 -0.31 -4.46
C ILE A 206 -21.29 1.17 -4.70
N ASP A 207 -21.83 1.70 -5.80
CA ASP A 207 -21.56 3.03 -6.34
C ASP A 207 -22.65 4.06 -6.03
N LYS A 208 -23.82 3.61 -5.60
CA LYS A 208 -24.91 4.46 -5.10
C LYS A 208 -24.69 4.71 -3.62
N ALA A 209 -24.86 5.96 -3.21
CA ALA A 209 -24.82 6.33 -1.80
C ALA A 209 -25.88 5.53 -1.01
N CYS A 210 -25.42 4.69 -0.10
CA CYS A 210 -26.24 3.88 0.80
C CYS A 210 -25.65 3.91 2.21
N THR A 211 -26.48 3.57 3.19
CA THR A 211 -26.09 3.55 4.60
C THR A 211 -26.14 2.14 5.17
N PHE A 212 -25.01 1.76 5.76
CA PHE A 212 -24.79 0.62 6.64
C PHE A 212 -24.58 1.10 8.09
N ALA A 213 -25.12 2.28 8.44
CA ALA A 213 -24.94 2.82 9.77
C ALA A 213 -25.49 1.88 10.85
N GLY A 214 -24.71 1.63 11.89
CA GLY A 214 -25.08 0.73 12.98
C GLY A 214 -25.17 -0.76 12.62
N CYS A 215 -24.75 -1.17 11.42
CA CYS A 215 -24.75 -2.59 11.05
C CYS A 215 -23.70 -3.40 11.80
N ASP A 216 -23.95 -4.71 11.92
CA ASP A 216 -22.91 -5.67 12.25
C ASP A 216 -22.33 -6.26 10.96
N LEU A 217 -21.06 -5.93 10.68
CA LEU A 217 -20.29 -6.42 9.54
C LEU A 217 -19.12 -7.28 10.02
N THR A 218 -19.12 -7.74 11.28
CA THR A 218 -18.02 -8.51 11.85
C THR A 218 -17.71 -9.74 11.00
N ASP A 219 -16.43 -9.98 10.68
CA ASP A 219 -15.97 -11.07 9.81
C ASP A 219 -16.48 -11.03 8.35
N ALA A 220 -17.13 -9.95 7.90
CA ALA A 220 -17.56 -9.81 6.49
C ALA A 220 -16.38 -9.60 5.54
N THR A 221 -16.57 -9.91 4.25
CA THR A 221 -15.54 -9.76 3.20
C THR A 221 -15.98 -8.75 2.13
N PHE A 222 -15.13 -7.79 1.84
CA PHE A 222 -15.24 -6.77 0.79
C PHE A 222 -14.00 -6.80 -0.13
N ASP A 223 -13.37 -7.97 -0.29
CA ASP A 223 -12.14 -8.09 -1.08
C ASP A 223 -12.40 -7.65 -2.53
N HIS A 224 -11.53 -6.82 -3.09
CA HIS A 224 -11.69 -6.24 -4.44
C HIS A 224 -13.01 -5.46 -4.67
N ALA A 225 -13.78 -5.13 -3.63
CA ALA A 225 -15.02 -4.38 -3.76
C ALA A 225 -14.75 -2.92 -4.19
N THR A 226 -15.72 -2.30 -4.85
CA THR A 226 -15.70 -0.86 -5.14
C THR A 226 -16.83 -0.20 -4.36
N LEU A 227 -16.47 0.66 -3.42
CA LEU A 227 -17.36 1.33 -2.47
C LEU A 227 -17.26 2.84 -2.68
N CYS A 228 -18.37 3.50 -3.04
CA CYS A 228 -18.39 4.94 -3.27
C CYS A 228 -19.53 5.61 -2.50
N GLY A 229 -19.20 6.54 -1.60
CA GLY A 229 -20.21 7.32 -0.88
C GLY A 229 -21.01 6.51 0.15
N ILE A 230 -20.43 5.45 0.72
CA ILE A 230 -21.11 4.59 1.68
C ILE A 230 -20.91 5.12 3.10
N ASP A 231 -22.00 5.17 3.85
CA ASP A 231 -22.00 5.51 5.27
C ASP A 231 -21.92 4.23 6.12
N PHE A 232 -20.79 4.03 6.81
CA PHE A 232 -20.54 2.96 7.78
C PHE A 232 -20.56 3.46 9.22
N ALA A 233 -21.13 4.64 9.50
CA ALA A 233 -21.06 5.25 10.82
C ALA A 233 -21.65 4.35 11.91
N SER A 234 -20.95 4.25 13.05
CA SER A 234 -21.34 3.45 14.22
C SER A 234 -21.53 1.96 13.94
N SER A 235 -21.02 1.43 12.83
CA SER A 235 -21.06 -0.01 12.53
C SER A 235 -19.93 -0.79 13.21
N GLN A 236 -20.15 -2.08 13.41
CA GLN A 236 -19.15 -3.03 13.89
C GLN A 236 -18.48 -3.69 12.69
N MET A 237 -17.21 -3.40 12.44
CA MET A 237 -16.44 -3.89 11.28
C MET A 237 -15.16 -4.61 11.72
N ALA A 238 -15.18 -5.22 12.90
CA ALA A 238 -14.03 -5.96 13.41
C ALA A 238 -13.74 -7.17 12.52
N ARG A 239 -12.46 -7.38 12.19
CA ARG A 239 -11.97 -8.50 11.36
C ARG A 239 -12.53 -8.55 9.93
N VAL A 240 -13.03 -7.42 9.42
CA VAL A 240 -13.47 -7.33 8.02
C VAL A 240 -12.26 -7.41 7.08
N ASP A 241 -12.40 -8.14 5.98
CA ASP A 241 -11.43 -8.11 4.88
C ASP A 241 -11.85 -7.05 3.85
N MET A 242 -11.09 -5.97 3.71
CA MET A 242 -11.25 -4.97 2.64
C MET A 242 -9.99 -4.92 1.76
N SER A 243 -9.24 -6.01 1.68
CA SER A 243 -8.01 -6.08 0.90
C SER A 243 -8.30 -5.86 -0.59
N HIS A 244 -7.42 -5.11 -1.25
CA HIS A 244 -7.58 -4.69 -2.65
C HIS A 244 -8.85 -3.87 -2.96
N ALA A 245 -9.64 -3.47 -1.95
CA ALA A 245 -10.85 -2.69 -2.16
C ALA A 245 -10.54 -1.26 -2.63
N ARG A 246 -11.46 -0.69 -3.42
CA ARG A 246 -11.47 0.74 -3.74
C ARG A 246 -12.55 1.41 -2.92
N VAL A 247 -12.14 2.25 -1.97
CA VAL A 247 -13.04 2.92 -1.03
C VAL A 247 -12.95 4.42 -1.27
N GLN A 248 -14.05 5.03 -1.71
CA GLN A 248 -14.09 6.45 -2.08
C GLN A 248 -15.21 7.14 -1.33
N ARG A 249 -14.90 8.29 -0.70
CA ARG A 249 -15.90 9.14 -0.02
C ARG A 249 -16.78 8.39 0.99
N CYS A 250 -16.23 7.37 1.64
CA CYS A 250 -16.96 6.59 2.64
C CYS A 250 -16.72 7.16 4.04
N ASP A 251 -17.74 7.07 4.89
CA ASP A 251 -17.69 7.54 6.27
C ASP A 251 -17.61 6.38 7.27
N PHE A 252 -16.54 6.34 8.06
CA PHE A 252 -16.30 5.35 9.11
C PHE A 252 -16.39 6.00 10.51
N ALA A 253 -17.26 6.99 10.69
CA ALA A 253 -17.43 7.69 11.95
C ALA A 253 -17.85 6.74 13.09
N SER A 254 -17.09 6.72 14.19
CA SER A 254 -17.37 5.88 15.37
C SER A 254 -17.49 4.38 15.07
N THR A 255 -16.86 3.91 13.99
CA THR A 255 -16.84 2.50 13.59
C THR A 255 -15.76 1.72 14.34
N ASP A 256 -16.05 0.45 14.68
CA ASP A 256 -15.01 -0.48 15.12
C ASP A 256 -14.34 -1.14 13.92
N LEU A 257 -13.10 -0.74 13.60
CA LEU A 257 -12.28 -1.30 12.51
C LEU A 257 -11.12 -2.14 13.08
N SER A 258 -11.29 -2.71 14.29
CA SER A 258 -10.23 -3.49 14.94
C SER A 258 -9.92 -4.76 14.15
N ASN A 259 -8.64 -5.03 13.88
CA ASN A 259 -8.19 -6.15 13.05
C ASN A 259 -8.74 -6.17 11.60
N VAL A 260 -9.16 -5.03 11.04
CA VAL A 260 -9.55 -4.97 9.62
C VAL A 260 -8.32 -5.21 8.72
N ASP A 261 -8.50 -5.89 7.60
CA ASP A 261 -7.47 -5.99 6.56
C ASP A 261 -7.72 -4.97 5.44
N LEU A 262 -6.88 -3.94 5.36
CA LEU A 262 -6.89 -2.92 4.29
C LEU A 262 -5.69 -3.07 3.35
N SER A 263 -5.04 -4.24 3.35
CA SER A 263 -3.85 -4.46 2.52
C SER A 263 -4.15 -4.23 1.04
N HIS A 264 -3.30 -3.47 0.36
CA HIS A 264 -3.48 -3.06 -1.05
C HIS A 264 -4.75 -2.25 -1.35
N ALA A 265 -5.53 -1.84 -0.34
CA ALA A 265 -6.72 -1.03 -0.55
C ALA A 265 -6.36 0.40 -0.98
N ALA A 266 -7.22 1.00 -1.81
CA ALA A 266 -7.12 2.38 -2.23
C ALA A 266 -8.25 3.19 -1.60
N LEU A 267 -7.91 4.02 -0.61
CA LEU A 267 -8.82 4.90 0.11
C LEU A 267 -8.67 6.34 -0.40
N HIS A 268 -9.77 6.93 -0.86
CA HIS A 268 -9.81 8.30 -1.37
C HIS A 268 -10.93 9.09 -0.68
N ASP A 269 -10.64 10.29 -0.17
CA ASP A 269 -11.63 11.17 0.48
C ASP A 269 -12.43 10.49 1.62
N CYS A 270 -11.86 9.50 2.33
CA CYS A 270 -12.56 8.77 3.39
C CYS A 270 -12.40 9.43 4.77
N THR A 271 -13.41 9.29 5.64
CA THR A 271 -13.42 9.87 6.99
C THR A 271 -13.40 8.79 8.07
N PHE A 272 -12.61 9.00 9.13
CA PHE A 272 -12.46 8.05 10.26
C PHE A 272 -12.58 8.74 11.62
N PRO A 273 -13.57 9.64 11.87
CA PRO A 273 -13.64 10.32 13.14
C PRO A 273 -14.04 9.34 14.25
N ASN A 274 -13.27 9.31 15.34
CA ASN A 274 -13.55 8.50 16.54
C ASN A 274 -13.64 6.98 16.27
N SER A 275 -13.06 6.48 15.18
CA SER A 275 -13.03 5.03 14.89
C SER A 275 -11.87 4.32 15.60
N SER A 276 -12.04 3.02 15.83
CA SER A 276 -11.02 2.14 16.41
C SER A 276 -10.22 1.47 15.28
N LEU A 277 -8.96 1.84 15.10
CA LEU A 277 -8.05 1.24 14.09
C LEU A 277 -7.02 0.29 14.72
N HIS A 278 -7.27 -0.21 15.93
CA HIS A 278 -6.34 -1.07 16.65
C HIS A 278 -6.05 -2.33 15.82
N THR A 279 -4.77 -2.67 15.68
CA THR A 279 -4.27 -3.88 15.00
C THR A 279 -4.75 -4.07 13.55
N ALA A 280 -5.25 -3.01 12.91
CA ALA A 280 -5.62 -3.02 11.49
C ALA A 280 -4.38 -3.24 10.60
N ARG A 281 -4.53 -3.99 9.51
CA ARG A 281 -3.45 -4.27 8.54
C ARG A 281 -3.54 -3.30 7.39
N TRP A 282 -2.41 -2.65 7.07
CA TRP A 282 -2.35 -1.57 6.08
C TRP A 282 -1.28 -1.81 5.00
N ALA A 283 -0.84 -3.06 4.84
CA ALA A 283 0.30 -3.36 3.98
C ALA A 283 0.03 -2.90 2.54
N SER A 284 0.85 -1.98 2.03
CA SER A 284 0.69 -1.38 0.69
C SER A 284 -0.64 -0.67 0.43
N ALA A 285 -1.40 -0.30 1.46
CA ALA A 285 -2.60 0.52 1.32
C ALA A 285 -2.23 1.95 0.89
N LYS A 286 -3.13 2.63 0.19
CA LYS A 286 -2.93 4.02 -0.26
C LYS A 286 -4.08 4.90 0.21
N ILE A 287 -3.76 5.96 0.93
CA ILE A 287 -4.71 6.96 1.41
C ILE A 287 -4.44 8.28 0.67
N THR A 288 -5.43 8.79 -0.06
CA THR A 288 -5.33 10.03 -0.86
C THR A 288 -6.56 10.90 -0.66
N GLY A 289 -6.52 12.18 -1.04
CA GLY A 289 -7.69 13.06 -0.98
C GLY A 289 -7.98 13.67 0.41
N GLY A 290 -7.00 13.68 1.31
CA GLY A 290 -7.13 14.34 2.62
C GLY A 290 -8.08 13.59 3.55
N ALA A 291 -7.69 12.38 3.96
CA ALA A 291 -8.42 11.63 4.98
C ALA A 291 -8.63 12.49 6.23
N LYS A 292 -9.89 12.73 6.60
CA LYS A 292 -10.25 13.53 7.77
C LYS A 292 -10.41 12.60 8.95
N THR A 293 -9.44 12.62 9.85
CA THR A 293 -9.50 11.94 11.14
C THR A 293 -9.76 12.99 12.23
N SER A 294 -10.60 12.67 13.24
CA SER A 294 -10.81 13.58 14.38
C SER A 294 -9.57 13.66 15.29
N LYS A 295 -8.79 12.58 15.32
CA LYS A 295 -7.51 12.48 16.02
C LYS A 295 -6.37 12.42 14.99
N PRO A 296 -5.21 13.04 15.26
CA PRO A 296 -4.02 12.88 14.40
C PRO A 296 -3.64 11.40 14.26
N PHE A 297 -3.14 10.96 13.09
CA PHE A 297 -2.71 9.57 12.86
C PHE A 297 -1.77 9.04 13.95
N LYS A 298 -0.88 9.89 14.47
CA LYS A 298 0.01 9.52 15.57
C LYS A 298 -0.75 9.11 16.84
N ALA A 299 -1.89 9.75 17.14
CA ALA A 299 -2.74 9.40 18.28
C ALA A 299 -3.59 8.14 18.02
N LEU A 300 -3.71 7.71 16.77
CA LEU A 300 -4.34 6.45 16.38
C LEU A 300 -3.34 5.27 16.42
N GLY A 301 -2.09 5.50 16.86
CA GLY A 301 -1.08 4.45 17.04
C GLY A 301 -0.18 4.22 15.83
N PHE A 302 -0.36 4.97 14.73
CA PHE A 302 0.49 4.82 13.55
C PHE A 302 1.90 5.35 13.77
N ALA A 303 2.89 4.62 13.29
CA ALA A 303 4.25 5.12 13.17
C ALA A 303 4.40 6.06 11.95
N CYS A 304 5.36 6.97 11.99
CA CYS A 304 5.59 7.91 10.88
C CYS A 304 6.02 7.18 9.58
N SER A 305 6.76 6.08 9.71
CA SER A 305 7.11 5.19 8.58
C SER A 305 5.88 4.51 7.96
N GLU A 306 4.91 4.14 8.79
CA GLU A 306 3.65 3.55 8.31
C GLU A 306 2.82 4.61 7.58
N ALA A 307 2.71 5.81 8.12
CA ALA A 307 2.06 6.94 7.44
C ALA A 307 2.69 7.23 6.06
N ARG A 308 4.02 7.09 5.92
CA ARG A 308 4.70 7.17 4.62
C ARG A 308 4.29 6.05 3.69
N SER A 309 4.28 4.80 4.18
CA SER A 309 3.88 3.64 3.39
C SER A 309 2.42 3.73 2.93
N LEU A 310 1.57 4.39 3.71
CA LEU A 310 0.17 4.69 3.40
C LEU A 310 0.00 5.78 2.34
N GLY A 311 1.08 6.43 1.90
CA GLY A 311 1.02 7.52 0.93
C GLY A 311 0.55 8.86 1.52
N LEU A 312 0.64 9.05 2.85
CA LEU A 312 0.34 10.33 3.47
C LEU A 312 1.43 11.35 3.14
N LEU A 313 1.28 12.04 2.00
CA LEU A 313 2.19 13.09 1.54
C LEU A 313 1.80 14.47 2.07
N GLU A 314 0.50 14.72 2.21
CA GLU A 314 -0.06 15.98 2.68
C GLU A 314 -0.51 15.88 4.14
N GLY A 315 -0.42 17.00 4.88
CA GLY A 315 -0.97 17.06 6.25
C GLY A 315 -0.19 16.26 7.31
N LEU A 316 1.06 15.85 7.07
CA LEU A 316 1.87 15.08 8.03
C LEU A 316 1.99 15.78 9.40
N ARG A 317 2.07 17.12 9.41
CA ARG A 317 2.05 17.94 10.62
C ARG A 317 0.71 17.87 11.35
N GLN A 318 -0.40 17.95 10.61
CA GLN A 318 -1.76 17.82 11.16
C GLN A 318 -2.02 16.40 11.68
N ALA A 319 -1.36 15.40 11.10
CA ALA A 319 -1.33 14.02 11.55
C ALA A 319 -0.48 13.79 12.83
N GLY A 320 0.10 14.85 13.40
CA GLY A 320 0.75 14.86 14.71
C GLY A 320 2.22 14.46 14.71
N TYR A 321 2.84 14.26 13.55
CA TYR A 321 4.26 13.93 13.46
C TYR A 321 5.14 15.19 13.53
N SER A 322 6.37 15.03 14.00
CA SER A 322 7.39 16.08 13.98
C SER A 322 8.26 15.97 12.72
N SER A 323 8.94 17.06 12.36
CA SER A 323 9.91 17.08 11.25
C SER A 323 11.05 16.06 11.44
N VAL A 324 11.47 15.80 12.68
CA VAL A 324 12.48 14.78 13.01
C VAL A 324 11.99 13.38 12.62
N GLN A 325 10.74 13.06 12.99
CA GLN A 325 10.12 11.77 12.68
C GLN A 325 9.91 11.63 11.17
N ALA A 326 9.51 12.70 10.48
CA ALA A 326 9.39 12.73 9.03
C ALA A 326 10.72 12.41 8.34
N LYS A 327 11.83 13.00 8.80
CA LYS A 327 13.16 12.70 8.24
C LYS A 327 13.57 11.26 8.45
N GLN A 328 13.40 10.74 9.66
CA GLN A 328 13.72 9.34 9.99
C GLN A 328 12.88 8.35 9.18
N ALA A 329 11.63 8.70 8.90
CA ALA A 329 10.75 7.92 8.04
C ALA A 329 11.10 8.03 6.54
N GLY A 330 12.02 8.91 6.15
CA GLY A 330 12.51 9.06 4.78
C GLY A 330 11.80 10.11 3.93
N TYR A 331 11.03 11.02 4.53
CA TYR A 331 10.41 12.13 3.79
C TYR A 331 11.45 13.12 3.26
N SER A 332 11.26 13.55 2.01
CA SER A 332 12.08 14.58 1.38
C SER A 332 11.74 15.98 1.91
N CYS A 333 12.65 16.94 1.71
CA CYS A 333 12.40 18.34 2.06
C CYS A 333 11.17 18.93 1.37
N ALA A 334 10.90 18.53 0.11
CA ALA A 334 9.75 19.01 -0.64
C ALA A 334 8.43 18.51 -0.04
N GLU A 335 8.36 17.22 0.31
CA GLU A 335 7.20 16.63 0.98
C GLU A 335 6.97 17.25 2.36
N ALA A 336 8.04 17.47 3.13
CA ALA A 336 7.95 18.12 4.43
C ALA A 336 7.49 19.59 4.32
N LYS A 337 7.90 20.31 3.26
CA LYS A 337 7.41 21.67 2.99
C LYS A 337 5.91 21.67 2.67
N GLN A 338 5.45 20.75 1.83
CA GLN A 338 4.02 20.58 1.52
C GLN A 338 3.20 20.22 2.76
N ALA A 339 3.77 19.46 3.69
CA ALA A 339 3.15 19.17 4.98
C ALA A 339 3.11 20.37 5.96
N GLY A 340 3.72 21.50 5.61
CA GLY A 340 3.67 22.74 6.38
C GLY A 340 4.69 22.84 7.52
N TYR A 341 5.81 22.11 7.44
CA TYR A 341 6.92 22.31 8.39
C TYR A 341 7.70 23.58 8.07
N SER A 342 8.01 24.35 9.11
CA SER A 342 8.84 25.55 9.01
C SER A 342 10.31 25.21 8.83
N LEU A 343 11.08 26.14 8.27
CA LEU A 343 12.50 25.97 8.03
C LEU A 343 13.31 25.77 9.33
N ALA A 344 12.85 26.38 10.44
CA ALA A 344 13.41 26.17 11.77
C ALA A 344 13.19 24.73 12.29
N GLU A 345 11.99 24.17 12.12
CA GLU A 345 11.69 22.77 12.46
C GLU A 345 12.50 21.79 11.59
N MET A 346 12.72 22.15 10.32
CA MET A 346 13.52 21.36 9.39
C MET A 346 15.02 21.39 9.74
N LYS A 347 15.53 22.54 10.22
CA LYS A 347 16.90 22.68 10.77
C LYS A 347 17.11 21.75 11.96
N GLN A 348 16.16 21.72 12.90
CA GLN A 348 16.23 20.84 14.07
C GLN A 348 16.15 19.35 13.70
N ALA A 349 15.41 19.01 12.64
CA ALA A 349 15.39 17.65 12.08
C ALA A 349 16.69 17.28 11.35
N GLY A 350 17.58 18.24 11.11
CA GLY A 350 18.88 18.04 10.49
C GLY A 350 18.85 17.96 8.97
N TYR A 351 17.77 18.40 8.31
CA TYR A 351 17.81 18.59 6.85
C TYR A 351 18.83 19.68 6.50
N SER A 352 19.49 19.56 5.35
CA SER A 352 20.47 20.57 4.93
C SER A 352 19.78 21.78 4.30
N LEU A 353 20.37 22.96 4.48
CA LEU A 353 19.81 24.19 3.88
C LEU A 353 19.83 24.15 2.33
N ALA A 354 20.76 23.40 1.73
CA ALA A 354 20.80 23.17 0.29
C ALA A 354 19.59 22.36 -0.22
N GLU A 355 19.22 21.28 0.48
CA GLU A 355 18.02 20.49 0.17
C GLU A 355 16.74 21.33 0.38
N MET A 356 16.72 22.20 1.40
CA MET A 356 15.60 23.13 1.62
C MET A 356 15.48 24.15 0.48
N LYS A 357 16.60 24.70 -0.02
CA LYS A 357 16.58 25.60 -1.18
C LYS A 357 16.00 24.90 -2.40
N GLN A 358 16.42 23.68 -2.67
CA GLN A 358 15.90 22.87 -3.80
C GLN A 358 14.40 22.55 -3.64
N ALA A 359 13.92 22.37 -2.41
CA ALA A 359 12.49 22.25 -2.09
C ALA A 359 11.71 23.57 -2.21
N GLY A 360 12.39 24.67 -2.55
CA GLY A 360 11.80 25.97 -2.83
C GLY A 360 11.62 26.88 -1.62
N TYR A 361 12.26 26.60 -0.48
CA TYR A 361 12.27 27.56 0.63
C TYR A 361 13.05 28.82 0.24
N SER A 362 12.53 29.98 0.60
CA SER A 362 13.11 31.30 0.30
C SER A 362 14.27 31.65 1.24
N CYS A 363 15.13 32.58 0.80
CA CYS A 363 16.21 33.09 1.62
C CYS A 363 15.69 33.87 2.86
N ALA A 364 14.52 34.50 2.74
CA ALA A 364 13.86 35.18 3.86
C ALA A 364 13.47 34.20 4.97
N GLU A 365 12.88 33.05 4.60
CA GLU A 365 12.56 31.97 5.55
C GLU A 365 13.84 31.40 6.20
N ALA A 366 14.94 31.31 5.46
CA ALA A 366 16.22 30.86 6.00
C ALA A 366 16.77 31.85 7.04
N LYS A 367 16.70 33.15 6.77
CA LYS A 367 17.08 34.19 7.73
C LYS A 367 16.22 34.15 8.99
N GLN A 368 14.90 34.03 8.84
CA GLN A 368 13.97 33.93 9.97
C GLN A 368 14.22 32.67 10.82
N ALA A 369 14.65 31.57 10.20
CA ALA A 369 15.07 30.35 10.90
C ALA A 369 16.46 30.45 11.55
N GLY A 370 17.10 31.62 11.51
CA GLY A 370 18.38 31.89 12.17
C GLY A 370 19.59 31.35 11.43
N TYR A 371 19.52 31.21 10.10
CA TYR A 371 20.72 30.96 9.30
C TYR A 371 21.47 32.26 9.01
N SER A 372 22.79 32.18 9.05
CA SER A 372 23.69 33.25 8.67
C SER A 372 23.76 33.42 7.14
N CYS A 373 24.21 34.60 6.70
CA CYS A 373 24.44 34.87 5.28
C CYS A 373 25.49 33.91 4.67
N ALA A 374 26.45 33.43 5.47
CA ALA A 374 27.45 32.46 5.04
C ALA A 374 26.85 31.07 4.78
N GLU A 375 25.96 30.61 5.65
CA GLU A 375 25.24 29.33 5.46
C GLU A 375 24.30 29.41 4.26
N ALA A 376 23.59 30.54 4.08
CA ALA A 376 22.75 30.77 2.91
C ALA A 376 23.56 30.71 1.60
N LYS A 377 24.76 31.31 1.58
CA LYS A 377 25.67 31.22 0.44
C LYS A 377 26.10 29.79 0.15
N GLN A 378 26.50 29.02 1.18
CA GLN A 378 26.91 27.63 1.00
C GLN A 378 25.77 26.76 0.48
N ALA A 379 24.52 27.05 0.86
CA ALA A 379 23.32 26.42 0.32
C ALA A 379 22.97 26.86 -1.11
N GLY A 380 23.71 27.83 -1.67
CA GLY A 380 23.57 28.29 -3.04
C GLY A 380 22.60 29.45 -3.23
N TYR A 381 22.15 30.15 -2.18
CA TYR A 381 21.37 31.39 -2.34
C TYR A 381 22.19 32.48 -3.04
N LEU A 382 21.55 33.22 -3.93
CA LEU A 382 22.17 34.29 -4.71
C LEU A 382 22.28 35.58 -3.87
N PRO A 383 23.21 36.50 -4.21
CA PRO A 383 23.36 37.76 -3.49
C PRO A 383 22.07 38.57 -3.38
N HIS A 384 21.32 38.69 -4.47
CA HIS A 384 20.05 39.44 -4.48
C HIS A 384 18.98 38.77 -3.60
N GLU A 385 18.89 37.42 -3.61
CA GLU A 385 17.98 36.69 -2.72
C GLU A 385 18.31 36.95 -1.24
N CYS A 386 19.59 37.06 -0.90
CA CYS A 386 20.04 37.43 0.45
C CYS A 386 19.75 38.89 0.78
N SER A 387 19.94 39.81 -0.17
CA SER A 387 19.60 41.23 0.01
C SER A 387 18.09 41.42 0.20
N ASP A 388 17.25 40.77 -0.60
CA ASP A 388 15.79 40.82 -0.51
C ASP A 388 15.28 40.19 0.80
N ALA A 389 15.96 39.15 1.29
CA ALA A 389 15.75 38.60 2.63
C ALA A 389 16.16 39.54 3.77
N GLY A 390 16.82 40.65 3.46
CA GLY A 390 17.24 41.70 4.38
C GLY A 390 18.60 41.47 5.03
N PHE A 391 19.45 40.55 4.53
CA PHE A 391 20.85 40.54 4.94
C PHE A 391 21.54 41.82 4.48
N THR A 392 22.50 42.31 5.25
CA THR A 392 23.25 43.52 4.94
C THR A 392 24.41 43.23 4.00
N PHE A 393 24.81 44.23 3.21
CA PHE A 393 25.96 44.10 2.30
C PHE A 393 27.27 43.74 3.04
N SER A 394 27.44 44.24 4.27
CA SER A 394 28.57 43.88 5.14
C SER A 394 28.58 42.39 5.48
N GLU A 395 27.43 41.81 5.85
CA GLU A 395 27.29 40.37 6.11
C GLU A 395 27.57 39.55 4.84
N GLY A 396 27.08 40.01 3.68
CA GLY A 396 27.35 39.40 2.38
C GLY A 396 28.83 39.37 2.02
N LYS A 397 29.52 40.51 2.22
CA LYS A 397 30.96 40.65 1.98
C LYS A 397 31.78 39.75 2.91
N GLN A 398 31.44 39.69 4.20
CA GLN A 398 32.09 38.81 5.18
C GLN A 398 31.89 37.32 4.84
N SER A 399 30.71 36.98 4.31
CA SER A 399 30.37 35.65 3.81
C SER A 399 31.07 35.31 2.47
N GLY A 400 31.78 36.28 1.89
CA GLY A 400 32.61 36.12 0.70
C GLY A 400 31.82 36.19 -0.62
N TYR A 401 30.61 36.75 -0.64
CA TYR A 401 30.01 37.17 -1.92
C TYR A 401 30.92 38.26 -2.51
N ARG A 402 31.52 37.97 -3.66
CA ARG A 402 32.41 38.91 -4.35
C ARG A 402 31.58 39.60 -5.40
N HIS A 403 31.20 40.86 -5.19
CA HIS A 403 30.93 41.92 -6.18
C HIS A 403 30.39 43.17 -5.46
N ASN A 404 30.32 44.30 -6.16
CA ASN A 404 29.91 45.60 -5.62
C ASN A 404 28.43 45.62 -5.14
N GLU A 405 28.04 46.69 -4.45
CA GLU A 405 26.70 46.90 -3.86
C GLU A 405 25.55 46.82 -4.88
N TYR A 406 25.86 47.06 -6.16
CA TYR A 406 24.92 46.88 -7.27
C TYR A 406 24.57 45.39 -7.52
N CYS A 407 25.56 44.50 -7.54
CA CYS A 407 25.31 43.05 -7.66
C CYS A 407 24.64 42.45 -6.41
N TRP A 408 24.80 43.10 -5.26
CA TRP A 408 24.13 42.73 -4.01
C TRP A 408 22.62 42.98 -4.06
N THR A 409 22.20 44.12 -4.61
CA THR A 409 20.79 44.58 -4.54
C THR A 409 19.96 44.30 -5.80
N GLN A 410 20.56 44.15 -6.97
CA GLN A 410 19.82 44.08 -8.25
C GLN A 410 20.06 42.81 -9.08
N GLY A 411 20.86 41.86 -8.58
CA GLY A 411 21.52 40.79 -9.32
C GLY A 411 20.92 40.37 -10.66
N ALA A 412 21.54 40.79 -11.78
CA ALA A 412 21.45 40.17 -13.10
C ALA A 412 20.03 39.69 -13.52
N SER A 413 19.04 40.56 -13.43
CA SER A 413 17.76 40.36 -14.13
C SER A 413 17.90 40.51 -15.65
N GLN A 414 19.06 40.95 -16.15
CA GLN A 414 19.44 40.91 -17.56
C GLN A 414 20.93 40.55 -17.66
N GLY A 415 21.26 39.63 -18.57
CA GLY A 415 22.62 39.13 -18.76
C GLY A 415 23.62 40.24 -19.09
N TYR A 416 24.29 40.77 -18.08
CA TYR A 416 25.48 41.60 -18.26
C TYR A 416 26.70 40.70 -18.22
N SER A 417 27.24 40.42 -19.40
CA SER A 417 28.50 39.70 -19.51
C SER A 417 29.63 40.56 -18.92
N LYS A 418 30.67 39.90 -18.43
CA LYS A 418 31.91 40.48 -17.89
C LYS A 418 32.55 41.58 -18.77
N LEU A 419 32.17 41.66 -20.05
CA LEU A 419 32.65 42.64 -21.04
C LEU A 419 32.05 44.04 -20.86
N GLU A 420 30.84 44.19 -20.34
CA GLU A 420 30.17 45.50 -20.26
C GLU A 420 30.56 46.28 -19.00
N TYR A 421 30.86 45.59 -17.90
CA TYR A 421 31.43 46.19 -16.68
C TYR A 421 32.77 46.89 -16.95
N ASN A 422 33.65 46.25 -17.74
CA ASN A 422 34.93 46.83 -18.15
C ASN A 422 34.77 48.02 -19.11
N ARG A 423 33.61 48.14 -19.79
CA ARG A 423 33.35 49.23 -20.74
C ARG A 423 32.88 50.51 -20.05
N GLN A 424 32.18 50.40 -18.92
CA GLN A 424 31.61 51.55 -18.22
C GLN A 424 32.48 52.07 -17.06
N TYR A 425 33.33 51.21 -16.48
CA TYR A 425 34.19 51.57 -15.34
C TYR A 425 35.68 51.25 -15.54
N GLY A 426 36.07 50.65 -16.66
CA GLY A 426 37.48 50.29 -16.96
C GLY A 426 38.39 51.44 -17.40
N GLU A 427 37.84 52.63 -17.69
CA GLU A 427 38.65 53.77 -18.16
C GLU A 427 39.35 54.57 -17.04
N GLN A 428 39.10 54.29 -15.76
CA GLN A 428 39.74 55.05 -14.67
C GLN A 428 41.01 54.42 -14.08
N HIS A 429 41.43 53.24 -14.56
CA HIS A 429 42.60 52.54 -13.98
C HIS A 429 43.83 52.39 -14.88
N ASN A 430 43.85 52.97 -16.08
CA ASN A 430 45.05 53.06 -16.92
C ASN A 430 45.36 54.52 -17.30
N ARG A 431 45.71 55.34 -16.30
CA ARG A 431 46.69 56.42 -16.48
C ARG A 431 47.92 56.03 -15.68
N TRP A 432 48.87 55.39 -16.34
CA TRP A 432 50.33 55.50 -16.14
C TRP A 432 50.99 54.94 -17.40
#